data_AF-A0A2E8YW15-F1
#
_entry.id   AF-A0A2E8YW15-F1
#
_cell.length_a   1.000
_cell.length_b   1.000
_cell.length_c   1.000
_cell.angle_alpha   90.00
_cell.angle_beta   90.00
_cell.angle_gamma   90.00
#
_symmetry.space_group_name_H-M   'P 1'
#
loop_
_entity.id
_entity.type
_entity.pdbx_description
1 polymer ?
#
loop_
_entity_poly.entity_id
_entity_poly.type
_entity_poly.pdbx_seq_one_letter_code
_entity_poly.pdbx_strand_id
1 'polypeptide(L)'
;MSVIDVKMQAIYQASHVELPARASSFAGHAGDITAAVEPVVAEVALAGNHPIGADLADVAVEVFAHLRELVRTFNDCAVGLDRMADDLVAVDGEAGAWFAVHQEYVGDVPVASEPAAPEV
;
A
#
# COMPACT_ATOMS: atom_id res chain seq x y z
N MET A 1 16.55 12.20 13.37
CA MET A 1 15.58 11.44 12.56
C MET A 1 14.55 12.44 12.05
N SER A 2 14.51 12.63 10.74
CA SER A 2 13.63 13.59 10.08
C SER A 2 12.19 13.05 10.00
N VAL A 3 11.23 13.93 9.71
CA VAL A 3 9.84 13.52 9.42
C VAL A 3 9.78 12.63 8.16
N ILE A 4 10.69 12.83 7.21
CA ILE A 4 10.80 12.02 5.99
C ILE A 4 11.22 10.60 6.34
N ASP A 5 12.21 10.42 7.22
CA ASP A 5 12.68 9.10 7.65
C ASP A 5 11.54 8.26 8.26
N VAL A 6 10.71 8.88 9.12
CA VAL A 6 9.57 8.22 9.76
C VAL A 6 8.50 7.83 8.73
N LYS A 7 8.21 8.70 7.76
CA LYS A 7 7.23 8.42 6.70
C LYS A 7 7.73 7.32 5.76
N MET A 8 9.01 7.33 5.39
CA MET A 8 9.64 6.29 4.56
C MET A 8 9.62 4.94 5.27
N GLN A 9 9.91 4.91 6.57
CA GLN A 9 9.81 3.69 7.37
C GLN A 9 8.37 3.14 7.41
N ALA A 10 7.37 4.00 7.56
CA ALA A 10 5.96 3.60 7.55
C ALA A 10 5.53 3.03 6.19
N ILE A 11 5.95 3.67 5.08
CA ILE A 11 5.69 3.20 3.72
C ILE A 11 6.34 1.82 3.51
N TYR A 12 7.61 1.66 3.89
CA TYR A 12 8.33 0.40 3.78
C TYR A 12 7.64 -0.72 4.56
N GLN A 13 7.24 -0.46 5.81
CA GLN A 13 6.53 -1.43 6.64
C GLN A 13 5.19 -1.83 6.00
N ALA A 14 4.44 -0.86 5.46
CA ALA A 14 3.17 -1.13 4.82
C ALA A 14 3.33 -1.96 3.53
N SER A 15 4.27 -1.61 2.66
CA SER A 15 4.46 -2.28 1.36
C SER A 15 5.13 -3.64 1.45
N HIS A 16 6.07 -3.84 2.37
CA HIS A 16 6.86 -5.08 2.45
C HIS A 16 6.37 -6.08 3.50
N VAL A 17 5.59 -5.61 4.49
CA VAL A 17 5.15 -6.45 5.61
C VAL A 17 3.64 -6.55 5.67
N GLU A 18 2.94 -5.43 5.87
CA GLU A 18 1.51 -5.48 6.21
C GLU A 18 0.60 -5.88 5.05
N LEU A 19 0.74 -5.23 3.89
CA LEU A 19 -0.08 -5.53 2.72
C LEU A 19 0.21 -6.94 2.18
N PRO A 20 1.47 -7.39 2.04
CA PRO A 20 1.76 -8.77 1.65
C PRO A 20 1.24 -9.81 2.64
N ALA A 21 1.33 -9.55 3.95
CA ALA A 21 0.79 -10.47 4.97
C ALA A 21 -0.73 -10.60 4.85
N ARG A 22 -1.45 -9.49 4.64
CA ARG A 22 -2.90 -9.51 4.39
C ARG A 22 -3.24 -10.26 3.11
N ALA A 23 -2.51 -10.01 2.02
CA ALA A 23 -2.68 -10.72 0.77
C ALA A 23 -2.49 -12.24 0.96
N SER A 24 -1.44 -12.66 1.68
CA SER A 24 -1.22 -14.08 1.99
C SER A 24 -2.34 -14.69 2.82
N SER A 25 -2.90 -13.95 3.78
CA SER A 25 -4.03 -14.42 4.60
C SER A 25 -5.29 -14.64 3.76
N PHE A 26 -5.66 -13.69 2.89
CA PHE A 26 -6.81 -13.85 2.00
C PHE A 26 -6.63 -14.97 0.98
N ALA A 27 -5.41 -15.15 0.46
CA ALA A 27 -5.08 -16.29 -0.40
C ALA A 27 -5.27 -17.64 0.32
N GLY A 28 -4.89 -17.71 1.61
CA GLY A 28 -5.15 -18.88 2.45
C GLY A 28 -6.64 -19.18 2.58
N HIS A 29 -7.45 -18.18 2.96
CA HIS A 29 -8.90 -18.35 3.08
C HIS A 29 -9.57 -18.78 1.77
N ALA A 30 -9.08 -18.31 0.62
CA ALA A 30 -9.60 -18.73 -0.69
C ALA A 30 -9.34 -20.23 -0.94
N GLY A 31 -8.18 -20.73 -0.52
CA GLY A 31 -7.85 -22.15 -0.54
C GLY A 31 -8.75 -22.97 0.40
N ASP A 32 -8.95 -22.49 1.63
CA ASP A 32 -9.77 -23.17 2.63
C ASP A 32 -11.23 -23.33 2.18
N ILE A 33 -11.82 -22.29 1.59
CA ILE A 33 -13.19 -22.34 1.05
C ILE A 33 -13.30 -23.37 -0.07
N THR A 34 -12.33 -23.38 -0.99
CA THR A 34 -12.32 -24.33 -2.10
C THR A 34 -12.24 -25.77 -1.58
N ALA A 35 -11.32 -26.03 -0.64
CA ALA A 35 -11.13 -27.34 -0.04
C ALA A 35 -12.34 -27.81 0.78
N ALA A 36 -13.08 -26.90 1.40
CA ALA A 36 -14.27 -27.21 2.18
C ALA A 36 -15.51 -27.48 1.32
N VAL A 37 -15.67 -26.77 0.19
CA VAL A 37 -16.87 -26.85 -0.64
C VAL A 37 -16.85 -28.08 -1.56
N GLU A 38 -15.69 -28.42 -2.13
CA GLU A 38 -15.55 -29.55 -3.05
C GLU A 38 -16.14 -30.88 -2.54
N PRO A 39 -15.85 -31.35 -1.31
CA PRO A 39 -16.43 -32.59 -0.80
C PRO A 39 -17.95 -32.50 -0.61
N VAL A 40 -18.47 -31.34 -0.17
CA VAL A 40 -19.92 -31.14 0.04
C VAL A 40 -20.65 -31.22 -1.30
N VAL A 41 -20.13 -30.58 -2.34
CA VAL A 41 -20.71 -30.64 -3.68
C VAL A 41 -20.68 -32.07 -4.23
N ALA A 42 -19.57 -32.80 -4.00
CA ALA A 42 -19.46 -34.20 -4.39
C ALA A 42 -20.49 -35.10 -3.68
N GLU A 43 -20.69 -34.92 -2.37
CA GLU A 43 -21.70 -35.66 -1.60
C GLU A 43 -23.13 -35.34 -2.08
N VAL A 44 -23.43 -34.07 -2.35
CA VAL A 44 -24.75 -33.66 -2.87
C VAL A 44 -25.01 -34.26 -4.26
N ALA A 45 -23.98 -34.34 -5.12
CA ALA A 45 -24.09 -34.98 -6.42
C ALA A 45 -24.41 -36.49 -6.28
N LEU A 46 -23.77 -37.18 -5.33
CA LEU A 46 -24.05 -38.59 -5.03
C LEU A 46 -25.43 -38.81 -4.41
N ALA A 47 -25.95 -37.83 -3.66
CA ALA A 47 -27.24 -37.90 -2.97
C ALA A 47 -28.46 -37.57 -3.86
N GLY A 48 -28.29 -37.54 -5.19
CA GLY A 48 -29.37 -37.25 -6.13
C GLY A 48 -29.37 -35.84 -6.71
N ASN A 49 -28.24 -35.12 -6.59
CA ASN A 49 -27.97 -33.85 -7.24
C ASN A 49 -28.99 -32.75 -6.90
N HIS A 50 -29.20 -32.55 -5.60
CA HIS A 50 -30.08 -31.49 -5.10
C HIS A 50 -29.57 -30.10 -5.56
N PRO A 51 -30.45 -29.16 -5.97
CA PRO A 51 -30.05 -27.83 -6.47
C PRO A 51 -29.11 -27.04 -5.54
N ILE A 52 -29.20 -27.27 -4.23
CA ILE A 52 -28.32 -26.66 -3.23
C ILE A 52 -26.82 -26.87 -3.50
N GLY A 53 -26.45 -27.97 -4.17
CA GLY A 53 -25.05 -28.23 -4.53
C GLY A 53 -24.55 -27.26 -5.59
N ALA A 54 -25.39 -26.89 -6.56
CA ALA A 54 -25.08 -25.89 -7.57
C ALA A 54 -25.01 -24.48 -6.95
N ASP A 55 -26.01 -24.11 -6.15
CA ASP A 55 -26.03 -22.81 -5.47
C ASP A 55 -24.79 -22.64 -4.55
N LEU A 56 -24.39 -23.68 -3.83
CA LEU A 56 -23.19 -23.68 -3.00
C LEU A 56 -21.91 -23.52 -3.83
N ALA A 57 -21.81 -24.23 -4.95
CA ALA A 57 -20.66 -24.13 -5.85
C ALA A 57 -20.55 -22.72 -6.45
N ASP A 58 -21.65 -22.13 -6.88
CA ASP A 58 -21.69 -20.79 -7.46
C ASP A 58 -21.25 -19.72 -6.44
N VAL A 59 -21.78 -19.78 -5.21
CA VAL A 59 -21.36 -18.87 -4.12
C VAL A 59 -19.88 -19.07 -3.79
N ALA A 60 -19.38 -20.30 -3.77
CA ALA A 60 -17.96 -20.56 -3.49
C ALA A 60 -17.05 -19.96 -4.58
N VAL A 61 -17.43 -20.07 -5.85
CA VAL A 61 -16.70 -19.47 -6.97
C VAL A 61 -16.72 -17.94 -6.87
N GLU A 62 -17.86 -17.33 -6.55
CA GLU A 62 -17.97 -15.88 -6.38
C GLU A 62 -17.08 -15.37 -5.23
N VAL A 63 -17.12 -16.03 -4.07
CA VAL A 63 -16.28 -15.67 -2.92
C VAL A 63 -14.80 -15.84 -3.27
N PHE A 64 -14.42 -16.93 -3.95
CA PHE A 64 -13.04 -17.14 -4.40
C PHE A 64 -12.57 -16.02 -5.34
N ALA A 65 -13.42 -15.59 -6.28
CA ALA A 65 -13.10 -14.51 -7.22
C ALA A 65 -12.85 -13.19 -6.47
N HIS A 66 -13.72 -12.83 -5.51
CA HIS A 66 -13.55 -11.64 -4.69
C HIS A 66 -12.31 -11.68 -3.80
N LEU A 67 -11.99 -12.83 -3.20
CA LEU A 67 -10.77 -12.99 -2.43
C LEU A 67 -9.52 -12.80 -3.30
N ARG A 68 -9.53 -13.34 -4.52
CA ARG A 68 -8.43 -13.15 -5.47
C ARG A 68 -8.28 -11.69 -5.91
N GLU A 69 -9.39 -10.97 -6.08
CA GLU A 69 -9.38 -9.54 -6.39
C GLU A 69 -8.81 -8.71 -5.23
N LEU A 70 -9.17 -9.05 -3.99
CA LEU A 70 -8.58 -8.43 -2.79
C LEU A 70 -7.08 -8.65 -2.73
N VAL A 71 -6.60 -9.89 -2.94
CA VAL A 71 -5.17 -10.22 -2.97
C VAL A 71 -4.43 -9.37 -4.01
N ARG A 72 -4.99 -9.25 -5.21
CA ARG A 72 -4.42 -8.41 -6.28
C ARG A 72 -4.37 -6.95 -5.85
N THR A 73 -5.45 -6.43 -5.28
CA THR A 73 -5.53 -5.04 -4.82
C THR A 73 -4.49 -4.74 -3.75
N PHE A 74 -4.29 -5.64 -2.78
CA PHE A 74 -3.25 -5.48 -1.76
C PHE A 74 -1.84 -5.44 -2.36
N ASN A 75 -1.56 -6.31 -3.33
CA ASN A 75 -0.27 -6.32 -4.03
C ASN A 75 -0.07 -5.05 -4.87
N ASP A 76 -1.10 -4.59 -5.58
CA ASP A 76 -1.05 -3.35 -6.37
C ASP A 76 -0.82 -2.13 -5.47
N CYS A 77 -1.45 -2.09 -4.29
CA CYS A 77 -1.20 -1.07 -3.26
C CYS A 77 0.25 -1.10 -2.75
N ALA A 78 0.81 -2.29 -2.51
CA ALA A 78 2.20 -2.42 -2.07
C ALA A 78 3.17 -1.86 -3.12
N VAL A 79 2.98 -2.22 -4.39
CA VAL A 79 3.78 -1.67 -5.50
C VAL A 79 3.60 -0.16 -5.64
N GLY A 80 2.37 0.35 -5.46
CA GLY A 80 2.09 1.78 -5.48
C GLY A 80 2.84 2.54 -4.38
N LEU A 81 2.88 1.97 -3.17
CA LEU A 81 3.62 2.52 -2.04
C LEU A 81 5.14 2.52 -2.28
N ASP A 82 5.69 1.46 -2.86
CA ASP A 82 7.12 1.41 -3.20
C ASP A 82 7.49 2.49 -4.22
N ARG A 83 6.66 2.70 -5.25
CA ARG A 83 6.87 3.79 -6.21
C ARG A 83 6.83 5.17 -5.55
N MET A 84 5.91 5.38 -4.62
CA MET A 84 5.86 6.63 -3.85
C MET A 84 7.13 6.83 -3.00
N ALA A 85 7.67 5.76 -2.42
CA ALA A 85 8.93 5.79 -1.69
C ALA A 85 10.11 6.16 -2.62
N ASP A 86 10.21 5.55 -3.80
CA ASP A 86 11.24 5.86 -4.79
C ASP A 86 11.17 7.33 -5.24
N ASP A 87 9.96 7.83 -5.52
CA ASP A 87 9.74 9.23 -5.91
C ASP A 87 10.16 10.20 -4.79
N LEU A 88 9.84 9.87 -3.53
CA LEU A 88 10.23 10.67 -2.37
C LEU A 88 11.75 10.76 -2.22
N VAL A 89 12.46 9.64 -2.40
CA VAL A 89 13.93 9.61 -2.34
C VAL A 89 14.55 10.42 -3.47
N ALA A 90 14.00 10.34 -4.69
CA ALA A 90 14.48 11.12 -5.82
C ALA A 90 14.34 12.63 -5.57
N VAL A 91 13.17 13.08 -5.11
CA VAL A 91 12.91 14.50 -4.81
C VAL A 91 13.78 15.00 -3.65
N ASP A 92 13.98 14.19 -2.60
CA ASP A 92 14.88 14.56 -1.49
C ASP A 92 16.34 14.67 -1.96
N GLY A 93 16.78 13.77 -2.84
CA GLY A 93 18.09 13.83 -3.47
C GLY A 93 18.29 15.08 -4.33
N GLU A 94 17.29 15.44 -5.15
CA GLU A 94 17.31 16.67 -5.95
C GLU A 94 17.34 17.92 -5.07
N ALA A 95 16.52 17.97 -4.01
CA ALA A 95 16.50 19.07 -3.06
C ALA A 95 17.84 19.22 -2.32
N GLY A 96 18.45 18.11 -1.90
CA GLY A 96 19.77 18.09 -1.27
C GLY A 96 20.87 18.58 -2.21
N ALA A 97 20.85 18.13 -3.47
CA ALA A 97 21.79 18.58 -4.49
C ALA A 97 21.62 20.08 -4.80
N TRP A 98 20.38 20.55 -4.94
CA TRP A 98 20.10 21.98 -5.13
C TRP A 98 20.60 22.81 -3.94
N PHE A 99 20.31 22.38 -2.71
CA PHE A 99 20.74 23.06 -1.49
C PHE A 99 22.26 23.14 -1.37
N ALA A 100 22.98 22.06 -1.71
CA ALA A 100 24.45 22.04 -1.70
C ALA A 100 25.08 23.08 -2.65
N VAL A 101 24.43 23.35 -3.78
CA VAL A 101 24.87 24.36 -4.75
C VAL A 101 24.48 25.79 -4.33
N HIS A 102 23.36 25.95 -3.62
CA HIS A 102 22.76 27.26 -3.30
C HIS A 102 22.91 27.65 -1.82
N GLN A 103 23.90 27.11 -1.10
CA GLN A 103 24.14 27.43 0.31
C GLN A 103 24.32 28.94 0.56
N GLU A 104 24.78 29.69 -0.45
CA GLU A 104 24.93 31.15 -0.39
C GLU A 104 23.61 31.92 -0.21
N TYR A 105 22.47 31.30 -0.52
CA TYR A 105 21.14 31.88 -0.33
C TYR A 105 20.55 31.59 1.06
N VAL A 106 21.26 30.82 1.89
CA VAL A 106 20.79 30.36 3.19
C VAL A 106 21.56 31.09 4.29
N GLY A 107 21.02 32.24 4.66
CA GLY A 107 21.47 33.12 5.73
C GLY A 107 20.57 34.35 5.76
N ASP A 108 20.42 35.01 6.91
CA ASP A 108 19.71 36.28 6.99
C ASP A 108 20.28 37.23 5.94
N VAL A 109 19.49 37.55 4.93
CA VAL A 109 19.79 38.68 4.05
C VAL A 109 19.94 39.85 5.01
N PRO A 110 21.08 40.56 5.03
CA PRO A 110 21.18 41.77 5.83
C PRO A 110 20.15 42.73 5.24
N VAL A 111 18.99 42.78 5.86
CA VAL A 111 17.98 43.79 5.55
C VAL A 111 18.70 45.10 5.81
N ALA A 112 18.93 45.87 4.75
CA ALA A 112 19.53 47.18 4.87
C ALA A 112 18.78 47.90 5.98
N SER A 113 19.48 48.23 7.07
CA SER A 113 18.90 48.93 8.21
C SER A 113 18.15 50.14 7.66
N GLU A 114 16.87 50.28 8.00
CA GLU A 114 16.13 51.48 7.65
C GLU A 114 16.98 52.71 8.05
N PRO A 115 17.13 53.71 7.16
CA PRO A 115 17.84 54.92 7.52
C PRO A 115 17.11 55.53 8.72
N ALA A 116 17.82 55.67 9.84
CA ALA A 116 17.26 56.20 11.07
C ALA A 116 16.52 57.52 10.77
N ALA A 117 15.23 57.56 11.10
CA ALA A 117 14.43 58.77 10.97
C ALA A 117 15.10 59.89 11.82
N PRO A 118 15.16 61.13 11.33
CA PRO A 118 15.72 62.23 12.10
C PRO A 118 14.89 62.44 13.37
N GLU A 119 15.59 62.52 14.52
CA GLU A 119 14.98 62.82 15.81
C GLU A 119 14.21 64.15 15.74
N VAL A 120 12.94 64.12 16.14
CA VAL A 120 12.09 65.31 16.34
C VAL A 120 11.62 65.33 17.78
#